data_AF-A0A1V6XVJ8-F1
#
_entry.id   AF-A0A1V6XVJ8-F1
#
_cell.length_a   1.000
_cell.length_b   1.000
_cell.length_c   1.000
_cell.angle_alpha   90.00
_cell.angle_beta   90.00
_cell.angle_gamma   90.00
#
_symmetry.space_group_name_H-M   'P 1'
#
loop_
_entity.id
_entity.type
_entity.pdbx_description
1 polymer ?
#
loop_
_entity_poly.entity_id
_entity_poly.type
_entity_poly.pdbx_seq_one_letter_code
_entity_poly.pdbx_strand_id
1 'polypeptide(L)'
;MSTTDIHSSDVVSTWEQAYYDAWRQFHGCIEEIPSRLIWDNPSPEDRQMMIEKLARLPIEIDNIRNLGQIMFEHVPGCETVRERPLAYFVTDFIRECNAMNYKIYMLIWKLLNRQNSERLAHSRLFRFLESVRDRVPAR
;
A
#
# COMPACT_ATOMS: atom_id res chain seq x y z
N MET A 1 -4.88 47.58 -34.96
CA MET A 1 -4.60 46.14 -35.11
C MET A 1 -4.50 45.56 -33.72
N SER A 2 -5.52 44.81 -33.27
CA SER A 2 -5.49 44.07 -32.01
C SER A 2 -4.85 42.72 -32.28
N THR A 3 -3.68 42.49 -31.73
CA THR A 3 -3.10 41.15 -31.60
C THR A 3 -3.74 40.48 -30.39
N THR A 4 -4.75 39.67 -30.64
CA THR A 4 -5.14 38.58 -29.74
C THR A 4 -3.96 37.62 -29.66
N ASP A 5 -3.11 37.80 -28.67
CA ASP A 5 -2.14 36.76 -28.30
C ASP A 5 -2.92 35.61 -27.67
N ILE A 6 -2.79 34.48 -28.33
CA ILE A 6 -3.36 33.18 -27.98
C ILE A 6 -2.82 32.82 -26.61
N HIS A 7 -3.68 32.79 -25.58
CA HIS A 7 -3.34 32.15 -24.31
C HIS A 7 -3.14 30.66 -24.58
N SER A 8 -1.89 30.25 -24.76
CA SER A 8 -1.48 28.84 -24.68
C SER A 8 -1.88 28.34 -23.28
N SER A 9 -2.94 27.52 -23.23
CA SER A 9 -3.41 26.89 -22.00
C SER A 9 -2.65 25.60 -21.67
N ASP A 10 -1.46 25.39 -22.28
CA ASP A 10 -0.64 24.19 -22.10
C ASP A 10 0.43 24.34 -21.01
N VAL A 11 0.44 25.45 -20.27
CA VAL A 11 1.33 25.61 -19.11
C VAL A 11 0.73 24.89 -17.92
N VAL A 12 1.05 23.61 -17.77
CA VAL A 12 0.82 22.86 -16.53
C VAL A 12 1.36 23.71 -15.37
N SER A 13 0.50 23.99 -14.38
CA SER A 13 0.89 24.79 -13.21
C SER A 13 2.14 24.18 -12.57
N THR A 14 3.12 25.00 -12.18
CA THR A 14 4.34 24.53 -11.49
C THR A 14 3.99 23.65 -10.28
N TRP A 15 2.86 23.94 -9.63
CA TRP A 15 2.31 23.12 -8.54
C TRP A 15 1.84 21.75 -9.00
N GLU A 16 1.08 21.71 -10.09
CA GLU A 16 0.58 20.45 -10.66
C GLU A 16 1.72 19.51 -11.07
N GLN A 17 2.78 20.06 -11.67
CA GLN A 17 3.98 19.29 -12.01
C GLN A 17 4.69 18.76 -10.75
N ALA A 18 4.87 19.60 -9.73
CA ALA A 18 5.48 19.19 -8.46
C ALA A 18 4.66 18.08 -7.77
N TYR A 19 3.33 18.18 -7.80
CA TYR A 19 2.42 17.16 -7.28
C TYR A 19 2.55 15.84 -8.04
N TYR A 20 2.58 15.89 -9.36
CA TYR A 20 2.74 14.70 -10.19
C TYR A 20 4.09 14.01 -9.95
N ASP A 21 5.17 14.78 -9.82
CA ASP A 21 6.51 14.24 -9.58
C ASP A 21 6.62 13.59 -8.19
N ALA A 22 6.06 14.23 -7.17
CA ALA A 22 6.02 13.66 -5.83
C ALA A 22 5.14 12.40 -5.76
N TRP A 23 3.96 12.40 -6.39
CA TRP A 23 3.12 11.21 -6.52
C TRP A 23 3.89 10.05 -7.18
N ARG A 24 4.58 10.33 -8.29
CA ARG A 24 5.40 9.33 -8.99
C ARG A 24 6.53 8.80 -8.10
N GLN A 25 7.17 9.66 -7.32
CA GLN A 25 8.22 9.25 -6.37
C GLN A 25 7.66 8.31 -5.30
N PHE A 26 6.52 8.65 -4.69
CA PHE A 26 5.89 7.80 -3.68
C PHE A 26 5.45 6.44 -4.25
N HIS A 27 4.89 6.41 -5.46
CA HIS A 27 4.58 5.17 -6.16
C HIS A 27 5.84 4.33 -6.41
N GLY A 28 6.94 4.94 -6.87
CA GLY A 28 8.21 4.25 -7.05
C GLY A 28 8.72 3.59 -5.76
N CYS A 29 8.62 4.31 -4.62
CA CYS A 29 8.98 3.73 -3.32
C CYS A 29 8.11 2.51 -2.96
N ILE A 30 6.82 2.53 -3.30
CA ILE A 30 5.90 1.40 -3.08
C ILE A 30 6.24 0.23 -4.03
N GLU A 31 6.54 0.50 -5.29
CA GLU A 31 6.90 -0.50 -6.32
C GLU A 31 8.22 -1.22 -6.05
N GLU A 32 9.14 -0.60 -5.31
CA GLU A 32 10.36 -1.25 -4.85
C GLU A 32 10.09 -2.33 -3.80
N ILE A 33 9.04 -2.20 -3.00
CA ILE A 33 8.74 -3.12 -1.89
C ILE A 33 8.51 -4.56 -2.40
N PRO A 34 7.69 -4.83 -3.44
CA PRO A 34 7.54 -6.15 -4.03
C PRO A 34 8.85 -6.87 -4.36
N SER A 35 9.89 -6.16 -4.84
CA SER A 35 11.19 -6.78 -5.15
C SER A 35 11.87 -7.35 -3.91
N ARG A 36 11.60 -6.75 -2.74
CA ARG A 36 12.09 -7.20 -1.43
C ARG A 36 11.24 -8.35 -0.87
N LEU A 37 10.09 -8.66 -1.49
CA LEU A 37 9.16 -9.73 -1.10
C LEU A 37 9.36 -11.06 -1.86
N ILE A 38 10.10 -11.08 -2.98
CA ILE A 38 10.27 -12.28 -3.83
C ILE A 38 11.22 -13.29 -3.15
N TRP A 39 10.70 -14.37 -2.53
CA TRP A 39 11.56 -15.40 -1.92
C TRP A 39 10.98 -16.83 -1.94
N ASP A 40 11.79 -17.75 -2.47
CA ASP A 40 11.58 -19.20 -2.41
C ASP A 40 12.23 -19.79 -1.15
N ASN A 41 11.43 -20.52 -0.36
CA ASN A 41 11.81 -21.41 0.75
C ASN A 41 13.13 -21.08 1.52
N PRO A 42 13.12 -20.10 2.45
CA PRO A 42 14.27 -19.83 3.32
C PRO A 42 14.54 -20.98 4.30
N SER A 43 15.81 -21.13 4.71
CA SER A 43 16.21 -21.94 5.85
C SER A 43 15.54 -21.45 7.16
N PRO A 44 15.49 -22.26 8.23
CA PRO A 44 14.96 -21.81 9.52
C PRO A 44 15.67 -20.57 10.09
N GLU A 45 16.99 -20.49 9.95
CA GLU A 45 17.82 -19.35 10.40
C GLU A 45 17.51 -18.09 9.58
N ASP A 46 17.38 -18.24 8.25
CA ASP A 46 17.01 -17.14 7.36
C ASP A 46 15.55 -16.68 7.60
N ARG A 47 14.67 -17.58 8.04
CA ARG A 47 13.26 -17.29 8.28
C ARG A 47 13.06 -16.23 9.36
N GLN A 48 13.75 -16.32 10.49
CA GLN A 48 13.63 -15.35 11.58
C GLN A 48 14.15 -13.97 11.14
N MET A 49 15.32 -13.93 10.51
CA MET A 49 15.87 -12.71 9.92
C MET A 49 14.89 -12.09 8.90
N MET A 50 14.22 -12.92 8.10
CA MET A 50 13.24 -12.42 7.13
C MET A 50 11.96 -11.90 7.76
N ILE A 51 11.45 -12.54 8.82
CA ILE A 51 10.31 -12.00 9.58
C ILE A 51 10.66 -10.60 10.12
N GLU A 52 11.86 -10.43 10.66
CA GLU A 52 12.33 -9.14 11.17
C GLU A 52 12.47 -8.08 10.07
N LYS A 53 12.98 -8.45 8.89
CA LYS A 53 13.04 -7.56 7.72
C LYS A 53 11.65 -7.17 7.24
N LEU A 54 10.75 -8.13 7.09
CA LEU A 54 9.37 -7.90 6.65
C LEU A 54 8.59 -7.07 7.66
N ALA A 55 8.83 -7.22 8.97
CA ALA A 55 8.16 -6.45 10.02
C ALA A 55 8.49 -4.95 9.98
N ARG A 56 9.58 -4.55 9.31
CA ARG A 56 9.96 -3.13 9.12
C ARG A 56 9.24 -2.47 7.95
N LEU A 57 8.88 -3.24 6.92
CA LEU A 57 8.26 -2.71 5.69
C LEU A 57 6.92 -1.99 5.93
N PRO A 58 6.02 -2.43 6.84
CA PRO A 58 4.80 -1.68 7.13
C PRO A 58 5.07 -0.29 7.73
N ILE A 59 6.14 -0.15 8.52
CA ILE A 59 6.56 1.14 9.07
C ILE A 59 7.04 2.07 7.94
N GLU A 60 7.81 1.54 6.99
CA GLU A 60 8.22 2.28 5.78
C GLU A 60 7.00 2.74 4.97
N ILE A 61 6.01 1.86 4.76
CA ILE A 61 4.77 2.20 4.04
C ILE A 61 3.96 3.25 4.79
N ASP A 62 3.82 3.15 6.11
CA ASP A 62 3.10 4.13 6.91
C ASP A 62 3.79 5.50 6.88
N ASN A 63 5.12 5.55 6.89
CA ASN A 63 5.87 6.80 6.73
C ASN A 63 5.65 7.42 5.35
N ILE A 64 5.71 6.61 4.28
CA ILE A 64 5.39 7.03 2.91
C ILE A 64 3.96 7.60 2.85
N ARG A 65 2.98 6.86 3.40
CA ARG A 65 1.58 7.28 3.45
C ARG A 65 1.42 8.62 4.15
N ASN A 66 1.99 8.76 5.34
CA ASN A 66 1.87 9.98 6.14
C ASN A 66 2.49 11.18 5.42
N LEU A 67 3.67 11.02 4.81
CA LEU A 67 4.32 12.08 4.04
C LEU A 67 3.50 12.49 2.81
N GLY A 68 3.00 11.51 2.04
CA GLY A 68 2.13 11.76 0.90
C GLY A 68 0.86 12.49 1.32
N GLN A 69 0.19 12.03 2.39
CA GLN A 69 -1.03 12.65 2.90
C GLN A 69 -0.81 14.09 3.38
N ILE A 70 0.27 14.35 4.15
CA ILE A 70 0.63 15.72 4.56
C ILE A 70 0.82 16.62 3.34
N MET A 71 1.56 16.14 2.34
CA MET A 71 1.77 16.89 1.11
C MET A 71 0.45 17.21 0.40
N PHE A 72 -0.42 16.21 0.23
CA PHE A 72 -1.70 16.38 -0.46
C PHE A 72 -2.72 17.23 0.28
N GLU A 73 -2.69 17.23 1.62
CA GLU A 73 -3.65 17.98 2.44
C GLU A 73 -3.20 19.41 2.76
N HIS A 74 -1.89 19.67 2.81
CA HIS A 74 -1.34 20.92 3.37
C HIS A 74 -0.58 21.78 2.37
N VAL A 75 -0.31 21.33 1.14
CA VAL A 75 0.33 22.16 0.12
C VAL A 75 -0.76 22.91 -0.67
N PRO A 76 -0.94 24.23 -0.45
CA PRO A 76 -2.00 24.97 -1.12
C PRO A 76 -1.74 25.10 -2.62
N GLY A 77 -2.81 25.09 -3.43
CA GLY A 77 -2.75 25.56 -4.83
C GLY A 77 -2.95 24.51 -5.92
N CYS A 78 -3.44 23.30 -5.61
CA CYS A 78 -3.76 22.30 -6.63
C CYS A 78 -5.08 21.58 -6.29
N GLU A 79 -6.15 21.87 -7.05
CA GLU A 79 -7.42 21.13 -6.96
C GLU A 79 -7.45 19.92 -7.90
N THR A 80 -6.67 19.98 -8.98
CA THR A 80 -6.59 18.96 -10.02
C THR A 80 -5.16 18.68 -10.44
N VAL A 81 -4.84 17.40 -10.67
CA VAL A 81 -3.61 16.93 -11.29
C VAL A 81 -3.95 16.15 -12.54
N ARG A 82 -3.41 16.55 -13.70
CA ARG A 82 -3.73 15.98 -15.02
C ARG A 82 -5.23 15.89 -15.26
N GLU A 83 -5.94 16.99 -15.06
CA GLU A 83 -7.40 17.12 -15.21
C GLU A 83 -8.24 16.23 -14.26
N ARG A 84 -7.61 15.49 -13.34
CA ARG A 84 -8.31 14.68 -12.34
C ARG A 84 -8.27 15.34 -10.97
N PRO A 85 -9.33 15.22 -10.15
CA PRO A 85 -9.34 15.78 -8.80
C PRO A 85 -8.18 15.24 -7.97
N LEU A 86 -7.51 16.11 -7.20
CA LEU A 86 -6.41 15.71 -6.32
C LEU A 86 -6.83 14.56 -5.38
N ALA A 87 -8.06 14.60 -4.87
CA ALA A 87 -8.64 13.57 -4.02
C ALA A 87 -8.62 12.16 -4.65
N TYR A 88 -8.68 12.05 -5.98
CA TYR A 88 -8.57 10.78 -6.69
C TYR A 88 -7.18 10.17 -6.50
N PHE A 89 -6.11 10.97 -6.66
CA PHE A 89 -4.73 10.52 -6.46
C PHE A 89 -4.45 10.15 -5.01
N VAL A 90 -4.96 10.92 -4.05
CA VAL A 90 -4.85 10.62 -2.62
C VAL A 90 -5.50 9.27 -2.31
N THR A 91 -6.70 9.03 -2.82
CA THR A 91 -7.43 7.78 -2.60
C THR A 91 -6.72 6.58 -3.21
N ASP A 92 -6.26 6.69 -4.46
CA ASP A 92 -5.52 5.63 -5.14
C ASP A 92 -4.20 5.32 -4.40
N PHE A 93 -3.46 6.35 -3.99
CA PHE A 93 -2.23 6.21 -3.21
C PHE A 93 -2.46 5.49 -1.87
N ILE A 94 -3.48 5.89 -1.09
CA ILE A 94 -3.83 5.22 0.18
C ILE A 94 -4.21 3.75 -0.07
N ARG A 95 -4.96 3.48 -1.13
CA ARG A 95 -5.35 2.11 -1.50
C ARG A 95 -4.13 1.24 -1.78
N GLU A 96 -3.13 1.78 -2.47
CA GLU A 96 -1.89 1.06 -2.77
C GLU A 96 -1.05 0.78 -1.53
N CYS A 97 -0.90 1.75 -0.63
CA CYS A 97 -0.27 1.54 0.67
C CYS A 97 -0.95 0.39 1.44
N ASN A 98 -2.28 0.41 1.51
CA ASN A 98 -3.06 -0.64 2.20
C ASN A 98 -2.90 -2.01 1.55
N ALA A 99 -2.92 -2.07 0.21
CA ALA A 99 -2.73 -3.32 -0.52
C ALA A 99 -1.33 -3.91 -0.28
N MET A 100 -0.29 -3.07 -0.21
CA MET A 100 1.06 -3.52 0.09
C MET A 100 1.23 -3.98 1.54
N ASN A 101 0.67 -3.24 2.50
CA ASN A 101 0.64 -3.67 3.90
C ASN A 101 -0.02 -5.04 4.04
N TYR A 102 -1.17 -5.26 3.39
CA TYR A 102 -1.85 -6.56 3.39
C TYR A 102 -0.95 -7.68 2.84
N LYS A 103 -0.27 -7.46 1.71
CA LYS A 103 0.65 -8.44 1.12
C LYS A 103 1.78 -8.80 2.09
N ILE A 104 2.38 -7.81 2.76
CA ILE A 104 3.44 -8.04 3.75
C ILE A 104 2.92 -8.86 4.93
N TYR A 105 1.77 -8.50 5.51
CA TYR A 105 1.19 -9.25 6.62
C TYR A 105 0.89 -10.70 6.26
N MET A 106 0.37 -10.94 5.05
CA MET A 106 0.14 -12.30 4.56
C MET A 106 1.43 -13.10 4.40
N LEU A 107 2.54 -12.47 3.99
CA LEU A 107 3.84 -13.13 3.90
C LEU A 107 4.42 -13.45 5.29
N ILE A 108 4.37 -12.50 6.22
CA ILE A 108 4.77 -12.72 7.62
C ILE A 108 3.96 -13.87 8.22
N TRP A 109 2.64 -13.85 8.03
CA TRP A 109 1.76 -14.92 8.50
C TRP A 109 2.13 -16.28 7.91
N LYS A 110 2.38 -16.35 6.59
CA LYS A 110 2.83 -17.59 5.94
C LYS A 110 4.16 -18.09 6.51
N LEU A 111 5.14 -17.21 6.76
CA LEU A 111 6.44 -17.57 7.32
C LEU A 111 6.33 -18.10 8.75
N LEU A 112 5.56 -17.41 9.61
CA LEU A 112 5.30 -17.84 10.98
C LEU A 112 4.58 -19.19 11.03
N ASN A 113 3.68 -19.45 10.08
CA ASN A 113 2.85 -20.64 10.08
C ASN A 113 3.38 -21.77 9.20
N ARG A 114 4.51 -21.63 8.48
CA ARG A 114 4.99 -22.62 7.49
C ARG A 114 5.32 -24.01 8.05
N GLN A 115 5.57 -24.14 9.36
CA GLN A 115 5.70 -25.45 10.03
C GLN A 115 4.34 -26.09 10.41
N ASN A 116 3.25 -25.32 10.35
CA ASN A 116 1.89 -25.68 10.78
C ASN A 116 0.84 -25.52 9.66
N SER A 117 1.22 -25.07 8.46
CA SER A 117 0.33 -24.25 7.61
C SER A 117 -0.75 -25.00 6.84
N GLU A 118 -0.61 -26.29 6.55
CA GLU A 118 -1.69 -26.98 5.83
C GLU A 118 -2.57 -27.82 6.76
N ARG A 119 -2.00 -28.53 7.73
CA ARG A 119 -2.80 -29.45 8.56
C ARG A 119 -3.29 -28.83 9.88
N LEU A 120 -2.52 -27.91 10.48
CA LEU A 120 -2.84 -27.34 11.80
C LEU A 120 -3.65 -26.03 11.70
N ALA A 121 -3.39 -25.18 10.71
CA ALA A 121 -4.19 -23.99 10.47
C ALA A 121 -5.62 -24.34 10.01
N HIS A 122 -5.76 -25.29 9.07
CA HIS A 122 -7.07 -25.83 8.68
C HIS A 122 -7.80 -26.46 9.87
N SER A 123 -7.13 -27.25 10.72
CA SER A 123 -7.82 -27.86 11.88
C SER A 123 -8.23 -26.86 12.96
N ARG A 124 -7.48 -25.77 13.16
CA ARG A 124 -7.86 -24.70 14.11
C ARG A 124 -9.03 -23.87 13.59
N LEU A 125 -8.98 -23.44 12.32
CA LEU A 125 -10.07 -22.69 11.70
C LEU A 125 -11.34 -23.55 11.62
N PHE A 126 -11.21 -24.83 11.25
CA PHE A 126 -12.33 -25.77 11.19
C PHE A 126 -12.94 -26.01 12.58
N ARG A 127 -12.13 -26.28 13.62
CA ARG A 127 -12.65 -26.41 15.01
C ARG A 127 -13.31 -25.14 15.51
N PHE A 128 -12.76 -23.97 15.19
CA PHE A 128 -13.38 -22.71 15.55
C PHE A 128 -14.75 -22.56 14.87
N LEU A 129 -14.84 -22.82 13.56
CA LEU A 129 -16.10 -22.79 12.82
C LEU A 129 -17.12 -23.82 13.33
N GLU A 130 -16.70 -25.05 13.66
CA GLU A 130 -17.57 -26.04 14.31
C GLU A 130 -18.07 -25.55 15.68
N SER A 131 -17.18 -25.02 16.51
CA SER A 131 -17.55 -24.49 17.84
C SER A 131 -18.50 -23.31 17.79
N VAL A 132 -18.50 -22.54 16.70
CA VAL A 132 -19.43 -21.43 16.48
C VAL A 132 -20.74 -21.96 15.89
N ARG A 133 -20.71 -22.98 15.03
CA ARG A 133 -21.90 -23.63 14.47
C ARG A 133 -22.80 -24.19 15.57
N ASP A 134 -22.22 -24.78 16.61
CA ASP A 134 -22.96 -25.32 17.75
C ASP A 134 -23.50 -24.24 18.71
N ARG A 135 -23.13 -22.97 18.51
CA ARG A 135 -23.58 -21.81 19.30
C ARG A 135 -24.64 -20.97 18.60
N VAL A 136 -24.98 -21.28 17.36
CA VAL A 136 -26.09 -20.63 16.66
C VAL A 136 -27.36 -21.43 16.95
N PRO A 137 -28.36 -20.87 17.66
CA PRO A 137 -29.63 -21.56 17.85
C PRO A 137 -30.26 -21.78 16.48
N ALA A 138 -30.68 -23.02 16.21
CA ALA A 138 -31.47 -23.34 15.02
C ALA A 138 -32.70 -22.42 15.01
N ARG A 139 -32.87 -21.66 13.94
CA ARG A 139 -34.12 -20.94 13.65
C ARG A 139 -35.15 -21.91 13.09
#